data_AF-A0A8S2Y1M7-F1
#
_entry.id   AF-A0A8S2Y1M7-F1
#
_cell.length_a   1.000
_cell.length_b   1.000
_cell.length_c   1.000
_cell.angle_alpha   90.00
_cell.angle_beta   90.00
_cell.angle_gamma   90.00
#
_symmetry.space_group_name_H-M   'P 1'
#
loop_
_entity.id
_entity.type
_entity.pdbx_description
1 polymer ?
#
loop_
_entity_poly.entity_id
_entity_poly.type
_entity_poly.pdbx_seq_one_letter_code
_entity_poly.pdbx_strand_id
1 'polypeptide(L)'
;AVEYLMFLDSGIPMSVSRLFIFYTARVMEEKTQHIGNSGVTIESGIKALQKFGVCKQSTWPYDSRSVNRIPSQKAFEEAQRITIEPIQVQMDLNTMRECLAMGYPFSFGLKLFFYEIGRVKRGLHPYAASDREDFEQEGISCRVGGRIR
;
A
#
# COMPACT_ATOMS: atom_id res chain seq x y z
N ALA A 1 1.23 2.86 5.77
CA ALA A 1 2.53 2.23 6.09
C ALA A 1 3.70 3.13 5.72
N VAL A 2 3.90 3.44 4.43
CA VAL A 2 5.06 4.23 3.95
C VAL A 2 5.26 5.57 4.66
N GLU A 3 4.25 6.45 4.64
CA GLU A 3 4.35 7.79 5.26
C GLU A 3 4.67 7.72 6.77
N TYR A 4 4.12 6.71 7.46
CA TYR A 4 4.40 6.48 8.88
C TYR A 4 5.85 6.09 9.11
N LEU A 5 6.41 5.20 8.29
CA LEU A 5 7.82 4.80 8.40
C LEU A 5 8.76 5.96 8.07
N MET A 6 8.41 6.78 7.07
CA MET A 6 9.16 7.99 6.74
C MET A 6 9.12 9.02 7.87
N PHE A 7 7.97 9.13 8.55
CA PHE A 7 7.84 9.98 9.73
C PHE A 7 8.68 9.47 10.90
N LEU A 8 8.72 8.15 11.14
CA LEU A 8 9.57 7.57 12.19
C LEU A 8 11.06 7.85 11.96
N ASP A 9 11.51 7.82 10.70
CA ASP A 9 12.92 8.03 10.38
C ASP A 9 13.32 9.52 10.38
N SER A 10 12.51 10.38 9.76
CA SER A 10 12.85 11.80 9.57
C SER A 10 12.26 12.76 10.61
N GLY A 11 11.24 12.34 11.36
CA GLY A 11 10.44 13.22 12.23
C GLY A 11 9.56 14.23 11.49
N ILE A 12 9.54 14.22 10.15
CA ILE A 12 8.83 15.18 9.32
C ILE A 12 7.67 14.48 8.62
N PRO A 13 6.42 14.93 8.80
CA PRO A 13 5.28 14.36 8.09
C PRO A 13 5.39 14.68 6.60
N MET A 14 5.37 13.63 5.76
CA MET A 14 5.44 13.74 4.32
C MET A 14 4.27 12.99 3.67
N SER A 15 3.63 13.61 2.68
CA SER A 15 2.58 12.96 1.89
C SER A 15 3.14 12.39 0.59
N VAL A 16 2.92 11.09 0.37
CA VAL A 16 3.35 10.39 -0.85
C VAL A 16 2.25 10.34 -1.91
N SER A 17 2.63 10.30 -3.17
CA SER A 17 1.68 10.25 -4.27
C SER A 17 1.04 8.87 -4.40
N ARG A 18 -0.24 8.78 -4.04
CA ARG A 18 -1.05 7.57 -4.21
C ARG A 18 -1.22 7.18 -5.67
N LEU A 19 -1.33 8.16 -6.58
CA LEU A 19 -1.46 7.88 -8.02
C LEU A 19 -0.18 7.33 -8.62
N PHE A 20 0.98 7.82 -8.17
CA PHE A 20 2.26 7.29 -8.62
C PHE A 20 2.38 5.82 -8.24
N ILE A 21 2.16 5.49 -6.96
CA ILE A 21 2.20 4.11 -6.44
C ILE A 21 1.22 3.22 -7.22
N PHE A 22 -0.01 3.69 -7.44
CA PHE A 22 -1.03 2.96 -8.20
C PHE A 22 -0.64 2.75 -9.67
N TYR A 23 -0.02 3.74 -10.31
CA TYR A 23 0.49 3.60 -11.68
C TYR A 23 1.62 2.57 -11.75
N THR A 24 2.65 2.71 -10.91
CA THR A 24 3.80 1.80 -10.92
C THR A 24 3.42 0.37 -10.53
N ALA A 25 2.45 0.18 -9.64
CA ALA A 25 1.90 -1.14 -9.30
C ALA A 25 1.25 -1.81 -10.52
N ARG A 26 0.52 -1.07 -11.36
CA ARG A 26 -0.06 -1.62 -12.60
C ARG A 26 1.00 -1.96 -13.65
N VAL A 27 2.10 -1.20 -13.68
CA VAL A 27 3.26 -1.54 -14.52
C VAL A 27 3.86 -2.87 -14.07
N MET A 28 3.92 -3.15 -12.75
CA MET A 28 4.39 -4.44 -12.23
C MET A 28 3.49 -5.62 -12.59
N GLU A 29 2.19 -5.40 -12.78
CA GLU A 29 1.23 -6.43 -13.21
C GLU A 29 1.14 -6.54 -14.75
N GLU A 30 1.99 -5.85 -15.51
CA GLU A 30 1.95 -5.77 -16.98
C GLU A 30 0.59 -5.27 -17.56
N LYS A 31 -0.27 -4.67 -16.72
CA LYS A 31 -1.60 -4.15 -17.09
C LYS A 31 -1.55 -2.75 -17.70
N THR A 32 -0.62 -2.50 -18.62
CA THR A 32 -0.40 -1.15 -19.18
C THR A 32 -1.31 -0.81 -20.36
N GLN A 33 -1.95 -1.80 -21.00
CA GLN A 33 -2.64 -1.61 -22.29
C GLN A 33 -4.18 -1.53 -22.20
N HIS A 34 -4.81 -2.04 -21.14
CA HIS A 34 -6.26 -1.91 -20.93
C HIS A 34 -6.59 -1.57 -19.48
N ILE A 35 -6.69 -0.28 -19.22
CA ILE A 35 -6.88 0.27 -17.89
C ILE A 35 -8.38 0.46 -17.62
N GLY A 36 -9.05 -0.64 -17.30
CA GLY A 36 -10.41 -0.62 -16.76
C GLY A 36 -10.45 -0.20 -15.29
N ASN A 37 -11.62 -0.33 -14.65
CA ASN A 37 -11.83 -0.11 -13.21
C ASN A 37 -11.16 -1.20 -12.32
N SER A 38 -10.01 -1.73 -12.72
CA SER A 38 -9.30 -2.79 -12.02
C SER A 38 -8.38 -2.22 -10.95
N GLY A 39 -8.44 -2.82 -9.75
CA GLY A 39 -7.46 -2.58 -8.71
C GLY A 39 -6.11 -3.23 -9.02
N VAL A 40 -5.18 -3.09 -8.07
CA VAL A 40 -3.89 -3.79 -8.04
C VAL A 40 -3.81 -4.62 -6.77
N THR A 41 -3.00 -5.67 -6.80
CA THR A 41 -2.67 -6.45 -5.60
C THR A 41 -1.75 -5.66 -4.67
N ILE A 42 -1.80 -5.97 -3.37
CA ILE A 42 -0.89 -5.37 -2.37
C ILE A 42 0.57 -5.73 -2.72
N GLU A 43 0.82 -6.97 -3.14
CA GLU A 43 2.13 -7.46 -3.53
C GLU A 43 2.73 -6.62 -4.67
N SER A 44 1.98 -6.35 -5.74
CA SER A 44 2.43 -5.50 -6.84
C SER A 44 2.70 -4.06 -6.41
N GLY A 45 1.88 -3.53 -5.49
CA GLY A 45 2.14 -2.25 -4.85
C GLY A 45 3.49 -2.22 -4.15
N ILE A 46 3.80 -3.27 -3.39
CA ILE A 46 5.05 -3.37 -2.62
C ILE A 46 6.26 -3.57 -3.53
N LYS A 47 6.16 -4.44 -4.54
CA LYS A 47 7.20 -4.60 -5.57
C LYS A 47 7.46 -3.28 -6.32
N ALA A 48 6.41 -2.50 -6.59
CA ALA A 48 6.57 -1.20 -7.20
C ALA A 48 7.28 -0.19 -6.28
N LEU A 49 6.96 -0.18 -4.98
CA LEU A 49 7.66 0.66 -3.99
C LEU A 49 9.15 0.29 -3.89
N GLN A 50 9.49 -1.00 -3.96
CA GLN A 50 10.88 -1.45 -3.95
C GLN A 50 11.62 -1.06 -5.23
N LYS A 51 10.98 -1.23 -6.40
CA LYS A 51 11.61 -1.02 -7.72
C LYS A 51 11.70 0.46 -8.12
N PHE A 52 10.64 1.22 -7.88
CA PHE A 52 10.50 2.60 -8.37
C PHE A 52 10.57 3.64 -7.25
N GLY A 53 10.33 3.24 -6.00
CA GLY A 53 10.26 4.15 -4.86
C GLY A 53 8.97 4.98 -4.80
N VAL A 54 9.03 6.13 -4.11
CA VAL A 54 7.87 7.02 -3.90
C VAL A 54 8.20 8.48 -4.16
N CYS A 55 7.32 9.16 -4.88
CA CYS A 55 7.36 10.61 -5.02
C CYS A 55 6.35 11.30 -4.11
N LYS A 56 6.52 12.61 -3.92
CA LYS A 56 5.64 13.43 -3.10
C LYS A 56 4.31 13.66 -3.78
N GLN A 57 3.26 13.78 -2.98
CA GLN A 57 1.93 14.20 -3.43
C GLN A 57 1.97 15.58 -4.13
N SER A 58 2.90 16.46 -3.76
CA SER A 58 3.13 17.75 -4.43
C SER A 58 3.71 17.62 -5.84
N THR A 59 4.48 16.56 -6.10
CA THR A 59 5.14 16.31 -7.39
C THR A 59 4.21 15.60 -8.36
N TRP A 60 3.39 14.67 -7.87
CA TRP A 60 2.34 14.02 -8.63
C TRP A 60 1.01 14.04 -7.85
N PRO A 61 0.22 15.12 -7.97
CA PRO A 61 -1.03 15.27 -7.24
C PRO A 61 -2.09 14.25 -7.65
N TYR A 62 -3.02 13.98 -6.74
CA TYR A 62 -4.18 13.16 -7.02
C TYR A 62 -5.17 13.96 -7.87
N ASP A 63 -5.31 13.57 -9.13
CA ASP A 63 -6.38 13.98 -10.04
C ASP A 63 -7.01 12.71 -10.62
N SER A 64 -8.31 12.53 -10.43
CA SER A 64 -9.04 11.35 -10.92
C SER A 64 -8.93 11.17 -12.43
N ARG A 65 -8.74 12.27 -13.18
CA ARG A 65 -8.53 12.25 -14.65
C ARG A 65 -7.12 11.81 -15.04
N SER A 66 -6.19 11.79 -14.08
CA SER A 66 -4.80 11.40 -14.27
C SER A 66 -4.52 9.96 -13.82
N VAL A 67 -5.53 9.22 -13.37
CA VAL A 67 -5.39 7.82 -12.96
C VAL A 67 -4.77 6.97 -14.07
N ASN A 68 -5.04 7.26 -15.33
CA ASN A 68 -4.51 6.49 -16.48
C ASN A 68 -3.33 7.19 -17.17
N ARG A 69 -2.85 8.30 -16.62
CA ARG A 69 -1.75 9.06 -17.20
C ARG A 69 -0.43 8.58 -16.61
N ILE A 70 0.58 8.53 -17.48
CA ILE A 70 1.96 8.28 -17.08
C ILE A 70 2.42 9.44 -16.18
N PRO A 71 3.00 9.16 -14.99
CA PRO A 71 3.60 10.18 -14.15
C PRO A 71 4.68 10.97 -14.87
N SER A 72 4.90 12.21 -14.44
CA SER A 72 5.95 13.05 -15.01
C SER A 72 7.34 12.44 -14.77
N GLN A 73 8.28 12.72 -15.67
CA GLN A 73 9.67 12.31 -15.52
C GLN A 73 10.26 12.73 -14.16
N LYS A 74 9.94 13.95 -13.71
CA LYS A 74 10.30 14.47 -12.39
C LYS A 74 9.79 13.59 -11.24
N ALA A 75 8.59 13.02 -11.37
CA ALA A 75 8.05 12.12 -10.35
C ALA A 75 8.86 10.82 -10.26
N PHE A 76 9.28 10.25 -11.40
CA PHE A 76 10.14 9.06 -11.40
C PHE A 76 11.55 9.34 -10.83
N GLU A 77 12.13 10.50 -11.16
CA GLU A 77 13.43 10.91 -10.63
C GLU A 77 13.40 11.19 -9.11
N GLU A 78 12.31 11.80 -8.62
CA GLU A 78 12.10 11.98 -7.19
C GLU A 78 11.91 10.62 -6.49
N ALA A 79 11.16 9.71 -7.12
CA ALA A 79 10.80 8.43 -6.51
C ALA A 79 12.01 7.54 -6.21
N GLN A 80 13.02 7.55 -7.07
CA GLN A 80 14.25 6.77 -6.89
C GLN A 80 15.05 7.14 -5.63
N ARG A 81 14.78 8.31 -5.02
CA ARG A 81 15.46 8.76 -3.80
C ARG A 81 14.92 8.08 -2.55
N ILE A 82 13.70 7.54 -2.61
CA ILE A 82 13.00 6.98 -1.45
C ILE A 82 12.43 5.62 -1.85
N THR A 83 13.17 4.58 -1.53
CA THR A 83 12.76 3.18 -1.72
C THR A 83 12.41 2.53 -0.38
N ILE A 84 11.80 1.34 -0.47
CA ILE A 84 11.28 0.60 0.68
C ILE A 84 11.75 -0.85 0.57
N GLU A 85 12.09 -1.48 1.70
CA GLU A 85 12.50 -2.89 1.75
C GLU A 85 11.44 -3.70 2.50
N PRO A 86 10.52 -4.36 1.80
CA PRO A 86 9.42 -5.04 2.46
C PRO A 86 9.86 -6.21 3.34
N ILE A 87 9.07 -6.47 4.39
CA ILE A 87 9.19 -7.67 5.22
C ILE A 87 7.84 -8.37 5.23
N GLN A 88 7.80 -9.60 4.74
CA GLN A 88 6.58 -10.38 4.81
C GLN A 88 6.21 -10.66 6.27
N VAL A 89 4.95 -10.43 6.63
CA VAL A 89 4.43 -10.72 7.97
C VAL A 89 3.50 -11.92 7.84
N GLN A 90 3.81 -12.95 8.62
CA GLN A 90 2.95 -14.12 8.71
C GLN A 90 1.57 -13.69 9.23
N MET A 91 0.53 -14.23 8.61
CA MET A 91 -0.85 -13.91 8.96
C MET A 91 -1.30 -14.76 10.15
N ASP A 92 -0.61 -14.58 11.26
CA ASP A 92 -1.00 -15.11 12.56
C ASP A 92 -1.15 -13.97 13.56
N LEU A 93 -2.10 -14.14 14.48
CA LEU A 93 -2.49 -13.07 15.39
C LEU A 93 -1.32 -12.62 16.28
N ASN A 94 -0.41 -13.52 16.66
CA ASN A 94 0.70 -13.20 17.54
C ASN A 94 1.74 -12.36 16.81
N THR A 95 2.19 -12.79 15.63
CA THR A 95 3.13 -12.03 14.79
C THR A 95 2.57 -10.67 14.40
N MET A 96 1.29 -10.59 14.05
CA MET A 96 0.64 -9.31 13.74
C MET A 96 0.64 -8.37 14.97
N ARG A 97 0.33 -8.89 16.17
CA ARG A 97 0.36 -8.10 17.41
C ARG A 97 1.77 -7.64 17.77
N GLU A 98 2.75 -8.53 17.64
CA GLU A 98 4.16 -8.22 17.89
C GLU A 98 4.68 -7.16 16.91
N CYS A 99 4.32 -7.25 15.62
CA CYS A 99 4.69 -6.26 14.60
C CYS A 99 4.22 -4.85 14.99
N LEU A 100 2.97 -4.73 15.45
CA LEU A 100 2.43 -3.45 15.94
C LEU A 100 3.09 -3.01 17.25
N ALA A 101 3.35 -3.93 18.18
CA ALA A 101 4.01 -3.62 19.45
C ALA A 101 5.44 -3.09 19.24
N MET A 102 6.14 -3.56 18.21
CA MET A 102 7.43 -3.04 17.79
C MET A 102 7.35 -1.70 17.04
N GLY A 103 6.15 -1.18 16.77
CA GLY A 103 5.94 0.09 16.07
C GLY A 103 6.05 -0.01 14.55
N TYR A 104 5.88 -1.20 13.95
CA TYR A 104 5.89 -1.36 12.50
C TYR A 104 4.46 -1.59 11.96
N PRO A 105 3.96 -0.72 11.06
CA PRO A 105 2.68 -0.93 10.41
C PRO A 105 2.80 -1.99 9.31
N PHE A 106 1.73 -2.76 9.08
CA PHE A 106 1.63 -3.69 7.96
C PHE A 106 0.36 -3.46 7.14
N SER A 107 0.35 -3.99 5.92
CA SER A 107 -0.79 -3.94 5.00
C SER A 107 -1.34 -5.36 4.80
N PHE A 108 -2.66 -5.50 4.76
CA PHE A 108 -3.32 -6.77 4.51
C PHE A 108 -4.63 -6.55 3.74
N GLY A 109 -5.12 -7.60 3.07
CA GLY A 109 -6.41 -7.60 2.41
C GLY A 109 -7.49 -8.21 3.30
N LEU A 110 -8.71 -7.70 3.21
CA LEU A 110 -9.88 -8.27 3.88
C LEU A 110 -10.97 -8.49 2.83
N LYS A 111 -11.60 -9.66 2.84
CA LYS A 111 -12.82 -9.90 2.06
C LYS A 111 -13.98 -9.18 2.74
N LEU A 112 -14.61 -8.26 2.02
CA LEU A 112 -15.80 -7.54 2.49
C LEU A 112 -17.05 -8.17 1.92
N PHE A 113 -18.08 -8.34 2.75
CA PHE A 113 -19.39 -8.82 2.29
C PHE A 113 -20.37 -7.66 2.11
N PHE A 114 -21.28 -7.76 1.14
CA PHE A 114 -22.16 -6.64 0.77
C PHE A 114 -23.00 -6.09 1.93
N TYR A 115 -23.44 -6.93 2.87
CA TYR A 115 -24.24 -6.51 4.02
C TYR A 115 -23.44 -5.74 5.08
N GLU A 116 -22.11 -5.73 4.99
CA GLU A 116 -21.17 -5.10 5.92
C GLU A 116 -20.95 -3.61 5.57
N ILE A 117 -21.08 -3.29 4.28
CA ILE A 117 -20.80 -1.96 3.75
C ILE A 117 -21.93 -1.00 4.16
N GLY A 118 -21.64 -0.09 5.09
CA GLY A 118 -22.51 1.05 5.46
C GLY A 118 -23.40 0.84 6.69
N ARG A 119 -23.45 -0.36 7.28
CA ARG A 119 -24.23 -0.62 8.51
C ARG A 119 -23.55 -0.11 9.77
N VAL A 120 -22.24 -0.28 9.87
CA VAL A 120 -21.47 0.06 11.08
C VAL A 120 -20.58 1.27 10.78
N LYS A 121 -21.00 2.45 11.25
CA LYS A 121 -20.23 3.69 11.09
C LYS A 121 -19.12 3.83 12.15
N ARG A 122 -19.23 3.13 13.28
CA ARG A 122 -18.25 3.04 14.38
C ARG A 122 -18.47 1.76 15.19
N GLY A 123 -17.42 1.27 15.84
CA GLY A 123 -17.48 0.07 16.69
C GLY A 123 -16.92 -1.18 16.00
N LEU A 124 -17.16 -2.34 16.61
CA LEU A 124 -16.72 -3.62 16.08
C LEU A 124 -17.55 -4.00 14.84
N HIS A 125 -16.87 -4.34 13.75
CA HIS A 125 -17.54 -4.86 12.57
C HIS A 125 -18.05 -6.28 12.87
N PRO A 126 -19.35 -6.59 12.68
CA PRO A 126 -19.88 -7.93 12.90
C PRO A 126 -19.20 -8.92 11.94
N TYR A 127 -18.92 -10.12 12.45
CA TYR A 127 -18.30 -11.21 11.70
C TYR A 127 -19.34 -11.96 10.86
N ALA A 128 -19.00 -12.27 9.62
CA ALA A 128 -19.74 -13.12 8.69
C ALA A 128 -19.79 -14.58 9.18
N ALA A 129 -20.80 -14.98 9.95
CA ALA A 129 -20.83 -16.33 10.52
C ALA A 129 -21.08 -17.45 9.48
N SER A 130 -21.55 -17.15 8.26
CA SER A 130 -22.05 -18.14 7.30
C SER A 130 -21.01 -18.72 6.33
N ASP A 131 -19.84 -18.08 6.17
CA ASP A 131 -18.92 -18.40 5.07
C ASP A 131 -17.57 -18.86 5.63
N ARG A 132 -17.55 -20.07 6.21
CA ARG A 132 -16.28 -20.78 6.48
C ARG A 132 -15.80 -21.44 5.20
N GLU A 133 -15.08 -20.69 4.40
CA GLU A 133 -14.07 -21.26 3.50
C GLU A 133 -12.70 -20.87 4.08
N ASP A 134 -11.78 -21.83 4.13
CA ASP A 134 -10.42 -21.59 4.61
C ASP A 134 -9.78 -20.50 3.75
N PHE A 135 -9.47 -19.36 4.38
CA PHE A 135 -8.92 -18.20 3.70
C PHE A 135 -7.40 -18.30 3.65
N GLU A 136 -6.86 -18.49 2.45
CA GLU A 136 -5.50 -18.06 2.14
C GLU A 136 -5.53 -16.54 1.95
N GLN A 137 -5.10 -15.80 2.98
CA GLN A 137 -4.85 -14.37 2.90
C GLN A 137 -3.36 -14.14 3.19
N GLU A 138 -2.66 -13.47 2.29
CA GLU A 138 -1.27 -13.10 2.53
C GLU A 138 -1.21 -11.67 3.09
N GLY A 139 -0.71 -11.54 4.32
CA GLY A 139 -0.35 -10.25 4.91
C GLY A 139 1.05 -9.85 4.45
N ILE A 140 1.25 -8.59 4.05
CA ILE A 140 2.58 -8.10 3.70
C ILE A 140 2.87 -6.82 4.49
N SER A 141 3.87 -6.89 5.37
CA SER A 141 4.39 -5.71 6.04
C SER A 141 5.44 -5.02 5.17
N CYS A 142 5.58 -3.72 5.37
CA CYS A 142 6.61 -2.95 4.72
C CYS A 142 7.58 -2.51 5.80
N ARG A 143 8.87 -2.84 5.67
CA ARG A 143 9.92 -2.10 6.36
C ARG A 143 10.44 -1.04 5.40
N VAL A 144 10.78 0.14 5.87
CA VAL A 144 11.65 1.00 5.06
C VAL A 144 13.05 0.48 5.31
N GLY A 145 13.66 -0.08 4.28
CA GLY A 145 15.09 -0.30 4.24
C GLY A 145 15.63 0.63 3.17
N GLY A 146 16.67 1.35 3.57
CA GLY A 146 17.12 2.55 2.91
C GLY A 146 17.70 3.44 3.98
N ARG A 147 19.03 3.41 4.07
CA ARG A 147 19.78 4.51 4.68
C ARG A 147 19.30 5.77 3.97
N ILE A 148 18.57 6.64 4.66
CA ILE A 148 18.47 8.03 4.20
C ILE A 148 19.92 8.53 4.24
N ARG A 149 20.55 8.62 3.07
CA ARG A 149 21.83 9.32 2.92
C ARG A 149 21.57 10.81 2.85
#